data_AF-A0A849QJL3-F1
#
_entry.id   AF-A0A849QJL3-F1
#
_cell.length_a   1.000
_cell.length_b   1.000
_cell.length_c   1.000
_cell.angle_alpha   90.00
_cell.angle_beta   90.00
_cell.angle_gamma   90.00
#
_symmetry.space_group_name_H-M   'P 1'
#
loop_
_entity.id
_entity.type
_entity.pdbx_description
1 polymer ?
#
loop_
_entity_poly.entity_id
_entity_poly.type
_entity_poly.pdbx_seq_one_letter_code
_entity_poly.pdbx_strand_id
1 'polypeptide(L)'
;MRDPENLVLQLTELRSNTVRMQSEIEQEYEKFQVALSGVLRILSGDGSAILKAIQGSPEEVKGYLIQLATQLRQHTTESLESLKIELDNMIELVQGK
;
A
#
# COMPACT_ATOMS: atom_id res chain seq x y z
N MET A 1 12.74 -21.38 -29.84
CA MET A 1 13.37 -22.07 -28.70
C MET A 1 12.99 -21.31 -27.45
N ARG A 2 12.58 -22.00 -26.37
CA ARG A 2 12.48 -21.38 -25.04
C ARG A 2 13.88 -20.93 -24.67
N ASP A 3 14.09 -19.62 -24.55
CA ASP A 3 15.37 -19.06 -24.14
C ASP A 3 15.41 -18.99 -22.61
N PRO A 4 16.15 -19.90 -21.94
CA PRO A 4 16.21 -19.93 -20.48
C PRO A 4 16.75 -18.62 -19.91
N GLU A 5 17.60 -17.90 -20.66
CA GLU A 5 18.16 -16.62 -20.23
C GLU A 5 17.08 -15.55 -20.18
N ASN A 6 16.17 -15.53 -21.16
CA ASN A 6 15.01 -14.63 -21.15
C ASN A 6 14.05 -14.91 -19.98
N LEU A 7 13.84 -16.18 -19.63
CA LEU A 7 13.01 -16.54 -18.48
C LEU A 7 13.63 -16.06 -17.15
N VAL A 8 14.94 -16.24 -17.00
CA VAL A 8 15.69 -15.79 -15.82
C VAL A 8 15.64 -14.27 -15.70
N LEU A 9 15.75 -13.53 -16.80
CA LEU A 9 15.60 -12.08 -16.82
C LEU A 9 14.21 -11.64 -16.34
N GLN A 10 13.15 -12.21 -16.91
CA GLN A 10 11.76 -11.87 -16.52
C GLN A 10 11.47 -12.20 -15.04
N LEU A 11 11.95 -13.33 -14.53
CA LEU A 11 11.81 -13.68 -13.11
C LEU A 11 12.60 -12.73 -12.20
N THR A 12 13.76 -12.25 -12.66
CA THR A 12 14.56 -11.27 -11.92
C THR A 12 13.85 -9.91 -11.87
N GLU A 13 13.26 -9.49 -12.99
CA GLU A 13 12.44 -8.28 -13.06
C GLU A 13 11.20 -8.39 -12.16
N LEU A 14 10.46 -9.50 -12.22
CA LEU A 14 9.30 -9.74 -11.34
C LEU A 14 9.68 -9.68 -9.86
N ARG A 15 10.82 -10.28 -9.49
CA ARG A 15 11.34 -10.23 -8.13
C ARG A 15 11.65 -8.78 -7.73
N SER A 16 12.29 -8.02 -8.60
CA SER A 16 12.60 -6.61 -8.35
C SER A 16 11.32 -5.78 -8.19
N ASN A 17 10.30 -6.00 -9.04
CA ASN A 17 9.01 -5.34 -8.95
C ASN A 17 8.29 -5.67 -7.65
N THR A 18 8.28 -6.94 -7.25
CA THR A 18 7.70 -7.39 -5.97
C THR A 18 8.36 -6.68 -4.78
N VAL A 19 9.69 -6.61 -4.75
CA VAL A 19 10.44 -5.93 -3.68
C VAL A 19 10.10 -4.43 -3.65
N ARG A 20 10.03 -3.78 -4.81
CA ARG A 20 9.67 -2.36 -4.90
C ARG A 20 8.24 -2.12 -4.38
N MET A 21 7.28 -2.90 -4.84
CA MET A 21 5.87 -2.80 -4.41
C MET A 21 5.72 -3.05 -2.91
N GLN A 22 6.42 -4.03 -2.36
CA GLN A 22 6.45 -4.25 -0.92
C GLN A 22 6.95 -3.00 -0.18
N SER A 23 8.06 -2.40 -0.63
CA SER A 23 8.60 -1.19 -0.01
C SER A 23 7.63 0.00 -0.10
N GLU A 24 6.93 0.16 -1.23
CA GLU A 24 5.93 1.21 -1.41
C GLU A 24 4.73 1.03 -0.46
N ILE A 25 4.25 -0.21 -0.30
CA ILE A 25 3.17 -0.55 0.64
C ILE A 25 3.61 -0.31 2.09
N GLU A 26 4.83 -0.70 2.45
CA GLU A 26 5.38 -0.48 3.79
C GLU A 26 5.47 1.03 4.13
N GLN A 27 5.92 1.86 3.18
CA GLN A 27 5.96 3.31 3.37
C GLN A 27 4.57 3.93 3.57
N GLU A 28 3.56 3.51 2.79
CA GLU A 28 2.19 3.97 2.96
C GLU A 28 1.59 3.50 4.29
N TYR A 29 1.94 2.29 4.73
CA TYR A 29 1.55 1.76 6.03
C TYR A 29 2.16 2.55 7.18
N GLU A 30 3.45 2.91 7.11
CA GLU A 30 4.11 3.77 8.10
C GLU A 30 3.43 5.14 8.18
N LYS A 31 3.11 5.77 7.04
CA LYS A 31 2.36 7.04 7.00
C LYS A 31 1.01 6.90 7.69
N PHE A 32 0.29 5.81 7.42
CA PHE A 32 -0.97 5.51 8.08
C PHE A 32 -0.81 5.34 9.60
N GLN A 33 0.22 4.64 10.07
CA GLN A 33 0.49 4.48 11.50
C GLN A 33 0.81 5.80 12.21
N VAL A 34 1.59 6.68 11.57
CA VAL A 34 1.90 8.02 12.07
C VAL A 34 0.61 8.84 12.17
N ALA A 35 -0.21 8.84 11.11
CA ALA A 35 -1.50 9.52 11.11
C ALA A 35 -2.42 8.97 12.21
N LEU A 36 -2.57 7.65 12.32
CA LEU A 36 -3.38 6.98 13.33
C LEU A 36 -2.95 7.39 14.75
N SER A 37 -1.65 7.35 15.02
CA SER A 37 -1.10 7.75 16.32
C SER A 37 -1.37 9.22 16.62
N GLY A 38 -1.21 10.09 15.62
CA GLY A 38 -1.53 11.52 15.73
C GLY A 38 -3.01 11.76 16.05
N VAL A 39 -3.90 11.08 15.33
CA VAL A 39 -5.35 11.18 15.55
C VAL A 39 -5.75 10.64 16.91
N LEU A 40 -5.25 9.48 17.33
CA LEU A 40 -5.53 8.94 18.67
C LEU A 40 -5.06 9.89 19.77
N ARG A 41 -3.91 10.54 19.60
CA ARG A 41 -3.42 11.57 20.52
C ARG A 41 -4.31 12.80 20.53
N ILE A 42 -4.80 13.26 19.38
CA ILE A 42 -5.72 14.40 19.30
C ILE A 42 -7.08 14.05 19.94
N LEU A 43 -7.57 12.83 19.77
CA LEU A 43 -8.86 12.42 20.30
C LEU A 43 -8.80 12.02 21.78
N SER A 44 -7.62 11.88 22.38
CA SER A 44 -7.43 11.55 23.80
C SER A 44 -6.98 12.75 24.62
N GLY A 45 -7.52 12.88 25.85
CA GLY A 45 -7.09 13.86 26.85
C GLY A 45 -7.04 15.31 26.34
N ASP A 46 -5.89 15.96 26.54
CA ASP A 46 -5.64 17.38 26.22
C ASP A 46 -5.73 17.70 24.71
N GLY A 47 -5.55 16.70 23.84
CA GLY A 47 -5.68 16.87 22.40
C GLY A 47 -7.09 17.30 21.97
N SER A 48 -8.13 16.87 22.71
CA SER A 48 -9.52 17.22 22.43
C SER A 48 -9.79 18.70 22.72
N ALA A 49 -9.12 19.25 23.74
CA ALA A 49 -9.19 20.68 24.05
C ALA A 49 -8.51 21.51 22.96
N ILE A 50 -7.37 21.06 22.43
CA ILE A 50 -6.68 21.70 21.31
C ILE A 50 -7.55 21.66 20.04
N LEU A 51 -8.12 20.50 19.71
CA LEU A 51 -8.99 20.34 18.55
C LEU A 51 -10.19 21.29 18.61
N LYS A 52 -10.82 21.41 19.79
CA LYS A 52 -11.90 22.38 20.02
C LYS A 52 -11.42 23.84 19.94
N ALA A 53 -10.23 24.14 20.46
CA ALA A 53 -9.65 25.50 20.42
C ALA A 53 -9.38 25.97 18.98
N ILE A 54 -9.07 25.06 18.06
CA ILE A 54 -8.91 25.34 16.63
C ILE A 54 -10.20 25.13 15.81
N GLN A 55 -11.35 24.94 16.47
CA GLN A 55 -12.65 24.63 15.84
C GLN A 55 -12.64 23.40 14.91
N GLY A 56 -11.72 22.45 15.14
CA GLY A 56 -11.65 21.22 14.36
C GLY A 56 -12.74 20.22 14.74
N SER A 57 -13.16 19.40 13.77
CA SER A 57 -14.16 18.35 13.98
C SER A 57 -13.49 16.99 14.27
N PRO A 58 -13.80 16.33 15.40
CA PRO A 58 -13.38 14.96 15.64
C PRO A 58 -13.74 13.99 14.50
N GLU A 59 -14.86 14.24 13.83
CA GLU A 59 -15.35 13.34 12.78
C GLU A 59 -14.64 13.55 11.45
N GLU A 60 -14.15 14.76 11.17
CA GLU A 60 -13.26 15.00 10.04
C GLU A 60 -11.91 14.28 10.25
N VAL A 61 -11.39 14.32 11.47
CA VAL A 61 -10.12 13.65 11.82
C VAL A 61 -10.25 12.12 11.74
N LYS A 62 -11.38 11.55 12.20
CA LYS A 62 -11.67 10.12 12.00
C LYS A 62 -11.90 9.78 10.52
N GLY A 63 -12.61 10.65 9.78
CA GLY A 63 -12.84 10.51 8.35
C GLY A 63 -11.53 10.46 7.55
N TYR A 64 -10.56 11.27 7.93
CA TYR A 64 -9.21 11.25 7.35
C TYR A 64 -8.52 9.89 7.53
N LEU A 65 -8.63 9.26 8.72
CA LEU A 65 -8.09 7.90 8.91
C LEU A 65 -8.79 6.87 8.05
N ILE A 66 -10.12 6.95 7.91
CA ILE A 66 -10.88 6.04 7.05
C ILE A 66 -10.43 6.19 5.60
N GLN A 67 -10.21 7.43 5.14
CA GLN A 67 -9.72 7.71 3.80
C GLN A 67 -8.32 7.11 3.59
N LEU A 68 -7.38 7.36 4.50
CA LEU A 68 -6.03 6.79 4.41
C LEU A 68 -6.04 5.25 4.42
N ALA A 69 -6.84 4.64 5.29
CA ALA A 69 -6.97 3.18 5.35
C ALA A 69 -7.57 2.61 4.04
N THR A 70 -8.53 3.32 3.46
CA THR A 70 -9.15 2.94 2.17
C THR A 70 -8.14 3.05 1.04
N GLN A 71 -7.36 4.13 0.99
CA GLN A 71 -6.30 4.35 0.00
C GLN A 71 -5.21 3.29 0.10
N LEU A 72 -4.71 3.02 1.31
CA LEU A 72 -3.72 1.98 1.55
C LEU A 72 -4.22 0.60 1.11
N ARG A 73 -5.46 0.25 1.46
CA ARG A 73 -6.09 -1.01 1.03
C ARG A 73 -6.14 -1.09 -0.49
N GLN A 74 -6.65 -0.04 -1.13
CA GLN A 74 -6.80 -0.01 -2.58
C GLN A 74 -5.45 -0.14 -3.29
N HIS A 75 -4.45 0.63 -2.89
CA HIS A 75 -3.11 0.56 -3.45
C HIS A 75 -2.47 -0.83 -3.27
N THR A 76 -2.66 -1.44 -2.09
CA THR A 76 -2.19 -2.81 -1.82
C THR A 76 -2.88 -3.82 -2.74
N THR A 77 -4.20 -3.72 -2.90
CA THR A 77 -4.97 -4.61 -3.78
C THR A 77 -4.56 -4.46 -5.24
N GLU A 78 -4.41 -3.23 -5.73
CA GLU A 78 -3.99 -2.94 -7.10
C GLU A 78 -2.58 -3.45 -7.39
N SER A 79 -1.67 -3.32 -6.42
CA SER A 79 -0.31 -3.84 -6.52
C SER A 79 -0.30 -5.37 -6.60
N LEU A 80 -1.10 -6.04 -5.77
CA LEU A 80 -1.22 -7.50 -5.78
C LEU A 80 -1.85 -8.03 -7.07
N GLU A 81 -2.89 -7.38 -7.59
CA GLU A 81 -3.50 -7.79 -8.85
C GLU A 81 -2.52 -7.61 -10.02
N SER A 82 -1.75 -6.52 -10.02
CA SER A 82 -0.71 -6.29 -11.03
C SER A 82 0.36 -7.38 -11.00
N LEU A 83 0.86 -7.75 -9.81
CA LEU A 83 1.81 -8.87 -9.64
C LEU A 83 1.24 -10.20 -10.13
N LYS A 84 -0.03 -10.45 -9.82
CA LYS A 84 -0.72 -11.67 -10.26
C LYS A 84 -0.81 -11.72 -11.79
N ILE A 85 -1.16 -10.62 -12.44
CA ILE A 85 -1.20 -10.52 -13.91
C ILE A 85 0.21 -10.76 -14.50
N GLU A 86 1.25 -10.15 -13.94
CA GLU A 86 2.64 -10.37 -14.38
C GLU A 86 3.04 -11.85 -14.24
N LEU A 87 2.69 -12.48 -13.11
CA LEU A 87 2.96 -13.90 -12.84
C LEU A 87 2.21 -14.80 -13.82
N ASP A 88 0.92 -14.56 -14.05
CA ASP A 88 0.07 -15.33 -14.96
C ASP A 88 0.63 -15.27 -16.39
N ASN A 89 1.04 -14.09 -16.87
CA ASN A 89 1.68 -13.92 -18.17
C ASN A 89 2.99 -14.74 -18.28
N MET A 90 3.82 -14.74 -17.24
CA MET A 90 5.04 -15.56 -17.20
C MET A 90 4.73 -17.06 -17.21
N ILE A 91 3.69 -17.50 -16.50
CA ILE A 91 3.25 -18.89 -16.49
C ILE A 91 2.80 -19.31 -17.89
N GLU A 92 2.03 -18.48 -18.61
CA GLU A 92 1.61 -18.75 -19.98
C GLU A 92 2.81 -18.90 -20.93
N LEU A 93 3.79 -17.99 -20.83
CA LEU A 93 5.04 -18.05 -21.59
C LEU A 93 5.83 -19.34 -21.33
N VAL A 94 5.89 -19.81 -20.08
CA VAL A 94 6.53 -21.08 -19.72
C VAL A 94 5.74 -22.27 -20.25
N GLN A 95 4.42 -22.23 -20.16
CA GLN A 95 3.55 -23.31 -20.61
C GLN A 95 3.51 -23.42 -22.15
N GLY A 96 3.92 -22.38 -22.88
CA GLY A 96 3.96 -22.36 -24.34
C GLY A 96 2.58 -22.29 -24.97
N LYS A 97 1.65 -21.60 -24.30
CA LYS A 97 0.36 -21.18 -24.89
C LYS A 97 0.50 -19.81 -25.52
#